data_AF-A0A1D8URY4-F1
#
_entry.id   AF-A0A1D8URY4-F1
#
_cell.length_a   1.000
_cell.length_b   1.000
_cell.length_c   1.000
_cell.angle_alpha   90.00
_cell.angle_beta   90.00
_cell.angle_gamma   90.00
#
_symmetry.space_group_name_H-M   'P 1'
#
loop_
_entity.id
_entity.type
_entity.pdbx_description
1 polymer ?
#
loop_
_entity_poly.entity_id
_entity_poly.type
_entity_poly.pdbx_seq_one_letter_code
_entity_poly.pdbx_strand_id
1 'polypeptide(L)'
;MAFYPVGAEEFAALMTPLGPFLPDRPEFPMAVAVSGGADSLCLAWLLRRWRRHIHAFIVDHGLRQESSEEARNVARQLDALDIPNDVLSLSGLRRDAALQTGARMARYDILKENCRQRGILDLLVAHHADDQSETIAIRANARSGPLGLAGMALCREGSDIRILRPLLSLSPLRLRATLRAAGLDWVEDPSNRNAKFERVRVRQNLTDVARRELAENAAKHGRLRNLNVKRNAEILSDVVCHPLGFVRLPLQLIEPPALAQLWRMISGAPYLPDMKVMEALVHQPKHYSFAGAMLYPAGRLGEGWLLSREPAAVQPAIPAMSGALWDKRWNLRSGEHGLPGCEIGALGTAAARYRRLSKLPALILQALPTLCRNNEILAIPSIGFFSQPQFAQVRFEMAPPNMATDGSIWQF
;
A
#
# COMPACT_ATOMS: atom_id res chain seq x y z
N MET A 1 -10.78 36.26 -7.91
CA MET A 1 -11.87 35.60 -7.18
C MET A 1 -11.44 35.40 -5.73
N ALA A 2 -12.22 35.86 -4.75
CA ALA A 2 -11.97 35.53 -3.35
C ALA A 2 -12.28 34.04 -3.14
N PHE A 3 -11.35 33.29 -2.56
CA PHE A 3 -11.57 31.88 -2.25
C PHE A 3 -12.29 31.77 -0.91
N TYR A 4 -13.48 31.15 -0.91
CA TYR A 4 -14.24 30.93 0.31
C TYR A 4 -13.63 29.78 1.14
N PRO A 5 -13.58 29.90 2.49
CA PRO A 5 -13.16 28.83 3.40
C PRO A 5 -13.90 27.50 3.20
N VAL A 6 -13.36 26.41 3.72
CA VAL A 6 -14.04 25.11 3.74
C VAL A 6 -14.95 25.07 4.97
N GLY A 7 -16.25 24.85 4.73
CA GLY A 7 -17.26 24.76 5.80
C GLY A 7 -17.26 23.39 6.50
N ALA A 8 -17.87 23.32 7.70
CA ALA A 8 -17.99 22.07 8.44
C ALA A 8 -18.85 21.02 7.71
N GLU A 9 -19.99 21.43 7.15
CA GLU A 9 -20.87 20.57 6.36
C GLU A 9 -20.20 20.09 5.08
N GLU A 10 -19.46 20.97 4.40
CA GLU A 10 -18.69 20.62 3.21
C GLU A 10 -17.61 19.58 3.54
N PHE A 11 -16.86 19.77 4.62
CA PHE A 11 -15.85 18.79 5.04
C PHE A 11 -16.49 17.46 5.44
N ALA A 12 -17.65 17.47 6.12
CA ALA A 12 -18.40 16.25 6.42
C ALA A 12 -18.84 15.51 5.13
N ALA A 13 -19.27 16.25 4.10
CA ALA A 13 -19.61 15.69 2.80
C ALA A 13 -18.38 15.06 2.09
N LEU A 14 -17.20 15.69 2.21
CA LEU A 14 -15.93 15.13 1.70
C LEU A 14 -15.50 13.86 2.44
N MET A 15 -15.81 13.75 3.73
CA MET A 15 -15.49 12.57 4.55
C MET A 15 -16.47 11.41 4.34
N THR A 16 -17.76 11.70 4.11
CA THR A 16 -18.83 10.70 3.97
C THR A 16 -18.47 9.51 3.08
N PRO A 17 -17.96 9.71 1.86
CA PRO A 17 -17.75 8.59 0.95
C PRO A 17 -16.43 7.84 1.24
N LEU A 18 -15.58 8.34 2.14
CA LEU A 18 -14.37 7.66 2.62
C LEU A 18 -14.64 6.64 3.73
N GLY A 19 -15.89 6.57 4.21
CA GLY A 19 -16.32 5.59 5.20
C GLY A 19 -16.51 4.18 4.63
N PRO A 20 -17.02 3.23 5.44
CA PRO A 20 -17.45 3.43 6.83
C PRO A 20 -16.26 3.70 7.75
N PHE A 21 -16.53 4.36 8.88
CA PHE A 21 -15.53 4.67 9.91
C PHE A 21 -15.87 3.92 11.19
N LEU A 22 -14.83 3.57 11.95
CA LEU A 22 -15.02 3.10 13.32
C LEU A 22 -15.67 4.21 14.18
N PRO A 23 -16.42 3.85 15.24
CA PRO A 23 -17.03 4.82 16.15
C PRO A 23 -16.00 5.82 16.69
N ASP A 24 -16.41 7.07 16.88
CA ASP A 24 -15.54 8.11 17.47
C ASP A 24 -15.34 7.85 18.97
N ARG A 25 -14.31 7.07 19.29
CA ARG A 25 -13.94 6.67 20.65
C ARG A 25 -12.41 6.66 20.83
N PRO A 26 -11.90 6.79 22.07
CA PRO A 26 -10.45 6.77 22.34
C PRO A 26 -9.75 5.50 21.84
N GLU A 27 -10.44 4.36 21.78
CA GLU A 27 -9.89 3.08 21.31
C GLU A 27 -9.75 3.03 19.78
N PHE A 28 -10.43 3.92 19.06
CA PHE A 28 -10.46 3.95 17.59
C PHE A 28 -10.18 5.36 17.04
N PRO A 29 -9.02 5.96 17.36
CA PRO A 29 -8.69 7.29 16.85
C PRO A 29 -8.35 7.23 15.36
N MET A 30 -8.44 8.37 14.67
CA MET A 30 -7.92 8.53 13.32
C MET A 30 -6.55 9.24 13.33
N ALA A 31 -5.63 8.80 12.48
CA ALA A 31 -4.33 9.43 12.34
C ALA A 31 -4.33 10.52 11.27
N VAL A 32 -3.60 11.62 11.48
CA VAL A 32 -3.34 12.64 10.47
C VAL A 32 -1.85 12.94 10.36
N ALA A 33 -1.30 12.93 9.14
CA ALA A 33 0.10 13.31 8.92
C ALA A 33 0.23 14.84 8.78
N VAL A 34 1.01 15.47 9.65
CA VAL A 34 1.16 16.94 9.71
C VAL A 34 2.62 17.33 9.50
N SER A 35 2.89 18.17 8.50
CA SER A 35 4.24 18.66 8.19
C SER A 35 4.47 20.12 8.60
N GLY A 36 3.45 20.81 9.12
CA GLY A 36 3.49 22.24 9.45
C GLY A 36 3.17 23.18 8.29
N GLY A 37 3.07 22.64 7.07
CA GLY A 37 2.60 23.39 5.91
C GLY A 37 1.09 23.62 5.95
N ALA A 38 0.63 24.66 5.24
CA ALA A 38 -0.76 25.09 5.18
C ALA A 38 -1.76 23.94 4.97
N ASP A 39 -1.50 23.06 4.00
CA ASP A 39 -2.45 22.02 3.64
C ASP A 39 -2.63 20.99 4.76
N SER A 40 -1.52 20.57 5.37
CA SER A 40 -1.51 19.57 6.45
C SER A 40 -2.09 20.10 7.76
N LEU A 41 -1.83 21.37 8.08
CA LEU A 41 -2.41 22.03 9.24
C LEU A 41 -3.92 22.27 9.05
N CYS A 42 -4.34 22.66 7.84
CA CYS A 42 -5.75 22.81 7.49
C CYS A 42 -6.50 21.48 7.62
N LEU A 43 -5.92 20.37 7.14
CA LEU A 43 -6.50 19.04 7.33
C LEU A 43 -6.66 18.69 8.81
N ALA A 44 -5.62 18.89 9.62
CA ALA A 44 -5.68 18.61 11.06
C ALA A 44 -6.77 19.43 11.75
N TRP A 45 -6.88 20.72 11.41
CA TRP A 45 -7.89 21.62 11.96
C TRP A 45 -9.32 21.22 11.56
N LEU A 46 -9.56 20.95 10.27
CA LEU A 46 -10.86 20.48 9.78
C LEU A 46 -11.24 19.13 10.42
N LEU A 47 -10.28 18.20 10.50
CA LEU A 47 -10.50 16.87 11.05
C LEU A 47 -10.84 16.92 12.54
N ARG A 48 -10.13 17.74 13.34
CA ARG A 48 -10.39 17.89 14.79
C ARG A 48 -11.79 18.41 15.10
N ARG A 49 -12.37 19.19 14.19
CA ARG A 49 -13.74 19.74 14.29
C ARG A 49 -14.80 18.75 13.83
N TRP A 50 -14.43 17.78 13.00
CA TRP A 50 -15.32 16.73 12.51
C TRP A 50 -15.31 15.48 13.42
N ARG A 51 -14.17 15.18 14.07
CA ARG A 51 -13.99 14.02 14.94
C ARG A 51 -13.24 14.38 16.21
N ARG A 52 -13.68 13.86 17.36
CA ARG A 52 -13.08 14.12 18.67
C ARG A 52 -11.77 13.36 18.87
N HIS A 53 -11.75 12.08 18.51
CA HIS A 53 -10.60 11.20 18.76
C HIS A 53 -9.73 11.10 17.50
N ILE A 54 -8.69 11.94 17.48
CA ILE A 54 -7.68 11.97 16.41
C ILE A 54 -6.27 11.98 17.03
N HIS A 55 -5.28 11.58 16.25
CA HIS A 55 -3.86 11.59 16.63
C HIS A 55 -3.02 12.08 15.46
N ALA A 56 -2.13 13.04 15.68
CA ALA A 56 -1.28 13.57 14.64
C ALA A 56 0.12 12.93 14.67
N PHE A 57 0.66 12.66 13.49
CA PHE A 57 2.05 12.26 13.34
C PHE A 57 2.82 13.33 12.58
N ILE A 58 3.92 13.77 13.18
CA ILE A 58 4.87 14.72 12.60
C ILE A 58 6.11 13.94 12.26
N VAL A 59 6.60 14.02 11.03
CA VAL A 59 7.81 13.29 10.63
C VAL A 59 8.99 14.26 10.58
N ASP A 60 9.95 14.07 11.48
CA ASP A 60 11.25 14.74 11.44
C ASP A 60 12.17 13.99 10.47
N HIS A 61 12.54 14.67 9.39
CA HIS A 61 13.41 14.13 8.36
C HIS A 61 14.89 14.02 8.79
N GLY A 62 15.28 14.65 9.89
CA GLY A 62 16.64 14.57 10.45
C GLY A 62 17.74 15.08 9.50
N LEU A 63 17.38 15.87 8.49
CA LEU A 63 18.32 16.36 7.46
C LEU A 63 19.17 17.53 7.96
N ARG A 64 18.67 18.28 8.95
CA ARG A 64 19.34 19.45 9.56
C ARG A 64 18.79 19.70 10.96
N GLN A 65 19.53 20.42 11.80
CA GLN A 65 19.07 20.77 13.16
C GLN A 65 17.76 21.57 13.13
N GLU A 66 17.58 22.40 12.10
CA GLU A 66 16.36 23.17 11.86
C GLU A 66 15.12 22.28 11.64
N SER A 67 15.24 21.04 11.09
CA SER A 67 14.06 20.18 10.87
C SER A 67 13.47 19.66 12.18
N SER A 68 14.31 19.41 13.19
CA SER A 68 13.84 19.01 14.50
C SER A 68 13.15 20.15 15.24
N GLU A 69 13.61 21.39 15.06
CA GLU A 69 12.95 22.57 15.62
C GLU A 69 11.62 22.88 14.92
N GLU A 70 11.58 22.78 13.59
CA GLU A 70 10.34 22.84 12.81
C GLU A 70 9.32 21.80 13.30
N ALA A 71 9.73 20.55 13.49
CA ALA A 71 8.84 19.49 13.98
C ALA A 71 8.28 19.80 15.39
N ARG A 72 9.10 20.35 16.30
CA ARG A 72 8.65 20.78 17.64
C ARG A 72 7.72 21.99 17.58
N ASN A 73 7.94 22.92 16.65
CA ASN A 73 7.03 24.04 16.42
C ASN A 73 5.64 23.55 16.00
N VAL A 74 5.59 22.58 15.08
CA VAL A 74 4.34 21.95 14.64
C VAL A 74 3.65 21.23 15.80
N ALA A 75 4.40 20.50 16.63
CA ALA A 75 3.84 19.86 17.83
C ALA A 75 3.15 20.88 18.75
N ARG A 76 3.82 22.01 19.05
CA ARG A 76 3.23 23.10 19.85
C ARG A 76 1.97 23.69 19.23
N GLN A 77 1.93 23.85 17.91
CA GLN A 77 0.74 24.33 17.21
C GLN A 77 -0.43 23.34 17.34
N LEU A 78 -0.16 22.04 17.27
CA LEU A 78 -1.17 21.00 17.44
C LEU A 78 -1.64 20.88 18.89
N ASP A 79 -0.74 21.06 19.86
CA ASP A 79 -1.09 21.12 21.28
C ASP A 79 -2.07 22.27 21.54
N ALA A 80 -1.84 23.45 20.95
CA ALA A 80 -2.75 24.60 21.03
C ALA A 80 -4.12 24.37 20.36
N LEU A 81 -4.25 23.31 19.54
CA LEU A 81 -5.50 22.88 18.91
C LEU A 81 -6.16 21.69 19.62
N ASP A 82 -5.64 21.27 20.78
CA ASP A 82 -6.05 20.05 21.49
C ASP A 82 -5.98 18.79 20.60
N ILE A 83 -4.87 18.64 19.87
CA ILE A 83 -4.60 17.49 19.00
C ILE A 83 -3.40 16.71 19.56
N PRO A 84 -3.63 15.52 20.16
CA PRO A 84 -2.54 14.62 20.56
C PRO A 84 -1.61 14.32 19.39
N ASN A 85 -0.30 14.35 19.61
CA ASN A 85 0.67 14.20 18.53
C ASN A 85 1.96 13.47 18.97
N ASP A 86 2.63 12.83 18.01
CA ASP A 86 4.00 12.35 18.16
C ASP A 86 4.92 12.91 17.06
N VAL A 87 6.16 13.17 17.44
CA VAL A 87 7.25 13.44 16.49
C VAL A 87 8.01 12.13 16.21
N LEU A 88 7.97 11.70 14.95
CA LEU A 88 8.59 10.48 14.45
C LEU A 88 9.92 10.81 13.75
N SER A 89 11.02 10.25 14.22
CA SER A 89 12.34 10.49 13.63
C SER A 89 12.65 9.48 12.53
N LEU A 90 13.00 9.96 11.33
CA LEU A 90 13.56 9.14 10.26
C LEU A 90 15.08 8.97 10.43
N SER A 91 15.53 8.41 11.55
CA SER A 91 16.96 8.08 11.73
C SER A 91 17.35 6.85 10.90
N GLY A 92 18.45 6.92 10.14
CA GLY A 92 19.07 5.75 9.50
C GLY A 92 18.90 5.59 7.98
N LEU A 93 18.29 6.56 7.29
CA LEU A 93 18.33 6.57 5.82
C LEU A 93 19.76 6.86 5.34
N ARG A 94 20.33 5.96 4.52
CA ARG A 94 21.59 6.24 3.81
C ARG A 94 21.43 7.54 3.02
N ARG A 95 22.41 8.46 3.12
CA ARG A 95 22.37 9.82 2.52
C ARG A 95 22.00 9.80 1.03
N ASP A 96 22.33 8.73 0.31
CA ASP A 96 22.08 8.59 -1.13
C ASP A 96 20.63 8.20 -1.46
N ALA A 97 19.92 7.54 -0.53
CA ALA A 97 18.49 7.20 -0.64
C ALA A 97 17.56 8.39 -0.30
N ALA A 98 18.13 9.50 0.19
CA ALA A 98 17.41 10.74 0.49
C ALA A 98 16.99 11.51 -0.78
N LEU A 99 17.43 11.09 -1.96
CA LEU A 99 17.04 11.68 -3.25
C LEU A 99 15.64 11.18 -3.68
N GLN A 100 14.65 11.89 -3.16
CA GLN A 100 13.25 12.07 -3.60
C GLN A 100 12.28 10.88 -3.66
N THR A 101 12.70 9.63 -3.93
CA THR A 101 11.78 8.47 -3.93
C THR A 101 11.87 7.67 -2.63
N GLY A 102 13.10 7.41 -2.16
CA GLY A 102 13.34 6.67 -0.91
C GLY A 102 12.79 7.40 0.32
N ALA A 103 12.99 8.72 0.40
CA ALA A 103 12.47 9.54 1.51
C ALA A 103 10.92 9.55 1.57
N ARG A 104 10.23 9.58 0.42
CA ARG A 104 8.76 9.55 0.38
C ARG A 104 8.22 8.19 0.84
N MET A 105 8.85 7.10 0.41
CA MET A 105 8.47 5.75 0.85
C MET A 105 8.72 5.57 2.35
N ALA A 106 9.92 5.92 2.82
CA ALA A 106 10.27 5.84 4.23
C ALA A 106 9.31 6.63 5.13
N ARG A 107 8.88 7.83 4.68
CA ARG A 107 7.85 8.61 5.38
C ARG A 107 6.52 7.86 5.50
N TYR A 108 6.05 7.23 4.43
CA TYR A 108 4.82 6.43 4.52
C TYR A 108 5.01 5.18 5.36
N ASP A 109 6.19 4.56 5.33
CA ASP A 109 6.46 3.34 6.10
C ASP A 109 6.51 3.62 7.60
N ILE A 110 7.18 4.70 8.05
CA ILE A 110 7.18 5.08 9.47
C ILE A 110 5.78 5.49 9.96
N LEU A 111 4.99 6.20 9.13
CA LEU A 111 3.61 6.55 9.46
C LEU A 111 2.73 5.31 9.60
N LYS A 112 2.82 4.38 8.65
CA LYS A 112 2.06 3.13 8.71
C LYS A 112 2.46 2.29 9.92
N GLU A 113 3.75 2.20 10.21
CA GLU A 113 4.24 1.44 11.35
C GLU A 113 3.70 1.98 12.67
N ASN A 114 3.71 3.30 12.85
CA ASN A 114 3.14 3.93 14.05
C ASN A 114 1.61 3.76 14.14
N CYS A 115 0.91 3.75 13.00
CA CYS A 115 -0.51 3.41 12.97
C CYS A 115 -0.74 1.97 13.46
N ARG A 116 0.05 0.98 12.99
CA ARG A 116 -0.06 -0.43 13.42
C ARG A 116 0.16 -0.59 14.91
N GLN A 117 1.24 -0.01 15.43
CA GLN A 117 1.60 -0.11 16.85
C GLN A 117 0.51 0.45 17.77
N ARG A 118 -0.27 1.42 17.28
CA ARG A 118 -1.38 2.05 18.01
C ARG A 118 -2.75 1.49 17.66
N GLY A 119 -2.85 0.52 16.74
CA GLY A 119 -4.13 -0.03 16.27
C GLY A 119 -4.98 0.98 15.47
N ILE A 120 -4.37 1.97 14.84
CA ILE A 120 -5.06 3.00 14.05
C ILE A 120 -5.25 2.52 12.61
N LEU A 121 -6.50 2.46 12.15
CA LEU A 121 -6.86 2.01 10.80
C LEU A 121 -6.75 3.11 9.74
N ASP A 122 -7.11 4.35 10.08
CA ASP A 122 -7.28 5.44 9.11
C ASP A 122 -6.16 6.48 9.24
N LEU A 123 -5.36 6.63 8.18
CA LEU A 123 -4.31 7.65 8.06
C LEU A 123 -4.71 8.70 7.01
N LEU A 124 -4.97 9.91 7.45
CA LEU A 124 -5.32 11.04 6.59
C LEU A 124 -4.07 11.83 6.17
N VAL A 125 -4.02 12.21 4.88
CA VAL A 125 -2.95 13.04 4.31
C VAL A 125 -3.52 14.19 3.47
N ALA A 126 -2.90 15.36 3.55
CA ALA A 126 -3.43 16.60 2.97
C ALA A 126 -3.06 16.82 1.49
N HIS A 127 -3.26 15.79 0.65
CA HIS A 127 -3.14 16.01 -0.79
C HIS A 127 -4.36 16.75 -1.33
N HIS A 128 -4.13 17.68 -2.25
CA HIS A 128 -5.16 18.57 -2.81
C HIS A 128 -5.21 18.50 -4.35
N ALA A 129 -6.09 19.30 -4.97
CA ALA A 129 -6.32 19.28 -6.42
C ALA A 129 -5.04 19.52 -7.24
N ASP A 130 -4.20 20.48 -6.84
CA ASP A 130 -2.94 20.74 -7.55
C ASP A 130 -1.97 19.55 -7.50
N ASP A 131 -1.89 18.82 -6.37
CA ASP A 131 -1.06 17.61 -6.28
C ASP A 131 -1.54 16.53 -7.25
N GLN A 132 -2.85 16.48 -7.49
CA GLN A 132 -3.41 15.58 -8.50
C GLN A 132 -2.96 15.97 -9.89
N SER A 133 -3.18 17.22 -10.29
CA SER A 133 -2.78 17.71 -11.61
C SER A 133 -1.29 17.47 -11.85
N GLU A 134 -0.43 17.71 -10.86
CA GLU A 134 1.00 17.38 -10.93
C GLU A 134 1.25 15.88 -11.15
N THR A 135 0.58 15.03 -10.37
CA THR A 135 0.73 13.56 -10.48
C THR A 135 0.30 13.06 -11.85
N ILE A 136 -0.79 13.59 -12.39
CA ILE A 136 -1.33 13.20 -13.70
C ILE A 136 -0.40 13.67 -14.80
N ALA A 137 0.10 14.92 -14.74
CA ALA A 137 1.05 15.46 -15.71
C ALA A 137 2.34 14.62 -15.77
N ILE A 138 2.92 14.25 -14.62
CA ILE A 138 4.10 13.37 -14.54
C ILE A 138 3.80 12.02 -15.20
N ARG A 139 2.64 11.41 -14.89
CA ARG A 139 2.25 10.11 -15.44
C ARG A 139 1.95 10.16 -16.94
N ALA A 140 1.37 11.25 -17.43
CA ALA A 140 1.11 11.47 -18.84
C ALA A 140 2.43 11.61 -19.62
N ASN A 141 3.40 12.37 -19.08
CA ASN A 141 4.74 12.47 -19.66
C ASN A 141 5.45 11.11 -19.71
N ALA A 142 5.21 10.25 -18.71
CA ALA A 142 5.70 8.87 -18.68
C ALA A 142 4.87 7.88 -19.54
N ARG A 143 3.91 8.37 -20.36
CA ARG A 143 3.03 7.56 -21.23
C ARG A 143 2.26 6.46 -20.48
N SER A 144 1.82 6.77 -19.26
CA SER A 144 1.02 5.85 -18.46
C SER A 144 -0.31 5.53 -19.14
N GLY A 145 -0.75 4.28 -19.06
CA GLY A 145 -2.08 3.88 -19.52
C GLY A 145 -3.23 4.43 -18.67
N PRO A 146 -4.50 4.15 -19.05
CA PRO A 146 -5.68 4.71 -18.40
C PRO A 146 -5.75 4.53 -16.88
N LEU A 147 -5.32 3.37 -16.37
CA LEU A 147 -5.27 3.10 -14.92
C LEU A 147 -4.26 4.01 -14.19
N GLY A 148 -3.16 4.36 -14.84
CA GLY A 148 -2.17 5.31 -14.31
C GLY A 148 -2.70 6.75 -14.35
N LEU A 149 -3.43 7.13 -15.39
CA LEU A 149 -4.01 8.46 -15.55
C LEU A 149 -5.20 8.73 -14.60
N ALA A 150 -5.71 7.72 -13.89
CA ALA A 150 -6.67 7.89 -12.80
C ALA A 150 -6.11 8.71 -11.60
N GLY A 151 -4.81 9.02 -11.58
CA GLY A 151 -4.19 9.82 -10.52
C GLY A 151 -4.10 9.09 -9.18
N MET A 152 -4.08 9.88 -8.11
CA MET A 152 -4.19 9.41 -6.72
C MET A 152 -5.62 8.97 -6.38
N ALA A 153 -5.73 7.98 -5.50
CA ALA A 153 -7.02 7.54 -4.97
C ALA A 153 -7.47 8.43 -3.79
N LEU A 154 -8.77 8.69 -3.67
CA LEU A 154 -9.38 9.31 -2.49
C LEU A 154 -9.19 8.44 -1.23
N CYS A 155 -9.47 7.15 -1.36
CA CYS A 155 -9.15 6.13 -0.38
C CYS A 155 -8.20 5.12 -1.02
N ARG A 156 -7.08 4.80 -0.37
CA ARG A 156 -6.26 3.66 -0.74
C ARG A 156 -6.25 2.66 0.42
N GLU A 157 -6.81 1.49 0.18
CA GLU A 157 -6.78 0.41 1.17
C GLU A 157 -5.44 -0.33 1.12
N GLY A 158 -4.91 -0.61 2.31
CA GLY A 158 -3.82 -1.54 2.55
C GLY A 158 -4.33 -2.77 3.30
N SER A 159 -3.43 -3.68 3.64
CA SER A 159 -3.74 -4.88 4.42
C SER A 159 -4.17 -4.59 5.86
N ASP A 160 -3.76 -3.43 6.38
CA ASP A 160 -3.88 -3.05 7.79
C ASP A 160 -4.30 -1.59 7.99
N ILE A 161 -4.01 -0.71 7.03
CA ILE A 161 -4.24 0.73 7.12
C ILE A 161 -4.85 1.26 5.83
N ARG A 162 -5.81 2.18 5.94
CA ARG A 162 -6.36 2.97 4.84
C ARG A 162 -5.70 4.35 4.80
N ILE A 163 -5.28 4.78 3.62
CA ILE A 163 -4.77 6.14 3.38
C ILE A 163 -5.86 6.97 2.74
N LEU A 164 -6.32 8.00 3.45
CA LEU A 164 -7.43 8.86 3.05
C LEU A 164 -6.95 10.25 2.62
N ARG A 165 -7.56 10.81 1.57
CA ARG A 165 -7.24 12.12 0.98
C ARG A 165 -8.50 12.98 0.83
N PRO A 166 -9.11 13.46 1.92
CA PRO A 166 -10.39 14.18 1.84
C PRO A 166 -10.28 15.52 1.08
N LEU A 167 -9.08 16.12 1.03
CA LEU A 167 -8.88 17.43 0.39
C LEU A 167 -8.59 17.35 -1.11
N LEU A 168 -8.58 16.15 -1.71
CA LEU A 168 -8.05 15.91 -3.05
C LEU A 168 -8.77 16.68 -4.18
N SER A 169 -10.02 17.09 -3.94
CA SER A 169 -10.83 17.90 -4.85
C SER A 169 -10.74 19.41 -4.57
N LEU A 170 -10.11 19.82 -3.48
CA LEU A 170 -10.04 21.22 -3.06
C LEU A 170 -8.81 21.93 -3.62
N SER A 171 -8.98 23.21 -3.93
CA SER A 171 -7.86 24.09 -4.28
C SER A 171 -7.03 24.44 -3.04
N PRO A 172 -5.69 24.46 -3.12
CA PRO A 172 -4.84 24.91 -2.01
C PRO A 172 -5.12 26.36 -1.58
N LEU A 173 -5.68 27.19 -2.47
CA LEU A 173 -6.07 28.57 -2.13
C LEU A 173 -7.25 28.61 -1.15
N ARG A 174 -8.19 27.65 -1.25
CA ARG A 174 -9.28 27.49 -0.28
C ARG A 174 -8.77 26.98 1.06
N LEU A 175 -7.77 26.10 1.06
CA LEU A 175 -7.14 25.61 2.29
C LEU A 175 -6.48 26.77 3.07
N ARG A 176 -5.72 27.63 2.37
CA ARG A 176 -5.15 28.85 2.96
C ARG A 176 -6.21 29.84 3.44
N ALA A 177 -7.29 30.04 2.68
CA ALA A 177 -8.41 30.89 3.10
C ALA A 177 -9.07 30.38 4.38
N THR A 178 -9.15 29.06 4.54
CA THR A 178 -9.68 28.40 5.75
C THR A 178 -8.81 28.69 6.96
N LEU A 179 -7.49 28.52 6.86
CA LEU A 179 -6.57 28.82 7.95
C LEU A 179 -6.60 30.31 8.34
N ARG A 180 -6.63 31.22 7.36
CA ARG A 180 -6.77 32.66 7.62
C ARG A 180 -8.06 33.00 8.36
N ALA A 181 -9.17 32.41 7.95
CA ALA A 181 -10.46 32.59 8.62
C ALA A 181 -10.46 32.01 10.05
N ALA A 182 -9.63 30.98 10.30
CA ALA A 182 -9.43 30.40 11.63
C ALA A 182 -8.37 31.13 12.48
N GLY A 183 -7.70 32.15 11.94
CA GLY A 183 -6.61 32.85 12.64
C GLY A 183 -5.37 31.99 12.87
N LEU A 184 -5.11 31.01 12.00
CA LEU A 184 -3.98 30.08 12.12
C LEU A 184 -2.88 30.40 11.12
N ASP A 185 -1.67 30.59 11.64
CA ASP A 185 -0.46 30.72 10.85
C ASP A 185 0.16 29.34 10.54
N TRP A 186 0.91 29.26 9.44
CA TRP A 186 1.59 28.04 9.01
C TRP A 186 3.01 28.35 8.54
N VAL A 187 3.84 27.32 8.43
CA VAL A 187 5.21 27.45 7.93
C VAL A 187 5.22 27.26 6.42
N GLU A 188 5.84 28.18 5.68
CA GLU A 188 6.15 27.99 4.26
C GLU A 188 7.54 27.37 4.11
N ASP A 189 7.62 26.09 3.73
CA ASP A 189 8.90 25.44 3.45
C ASP A 189 9.56 26.04 2.18
N PRO A 190 10.78 26.63 2.28
CA PRO A 190 11.51 27.20 1.15
C PRO A 190 11.82 26.19 0.03
N SER A 191 11.92 24.90 0.36
CA SER A 191 12.22 23.81 -0.58
C SER A 191 11.15 23.65 -1.66
N ASN A 192 9.92 24.11 -1.39
CA ASN A 192 8.79 24.10 -2.33
C ASN A 192 9.03 24.94 -3.59
N ARG A 193 10.06 25.80 -3.60
CA ARG A 193 10.44 26.64 -4.74
C ARG A 193 11.65 26.11 -5.54
N ASN A 194 12.23 24.98 -5.13
CA ASN A 194 13.45 24.46 -5.74
C ASN A 194 13.18 23.73 -7.05
N ALA A 195 13.51 24.37 -8.19
CA ALA A 195 13.34 23.83 -9.54
C ALA A 195 14.17 22.57 -9.86
N LYS A 196 15.09 22.14 -8.97
CA LYS A 196 15.76 20.83 -9.10
C LYS A 196 14.79 19.66 -8.98
N PHE A 197 13.62 19.86 -8.38
CA PHE A 197 12.63 18.83 -8.17
C PHE A 197 11.63 18.77 -9.32
N GLU A 198 11.38 17.57 -9.86
CA GLU A 198 10.50 17.36 -11.01
C GLU A 198 9.10 17.96 -10.79
N ARG A 199 8.53 17.74 -9.60
CA ARG A 199 7.21 18.28 -9.22
C ARG A 199 7.17 19.81 -9.24
N VAL A 200 8.25 20.48 -8.83
CA VAL A 200 8.32 21.94 -8.85
C VAL A 200 8.35 22.46 -10.30
N ARG A 201 9.13 21.81 -11.18
CA ARG A 201 9.15 22.16 -12.62
C ARG A 201 7.78 21.95 -13.26
N VAL A 202 7.13 20.83 -12.99
CA VAL A 202 5.77 20.55 -13.49
C VAL A 202 4.79 21.59 -12.97
N ARG A 203 4.82 21.93 -11.68
CA ARG A 203 3.96 22.97 -11.09
C ARG A 203 4.16 24.33 -11.77
N GLN A 204 5.40 24.73 -12.04
CA GLN A 204 5.71 26.03 -12.68
C GLN A 204 5.24 26.10 -14.14
N ASN A 205 5.19 24.97 -14.84
CA ASN A 205 4.79 24.91 -16.26
C ASN A 205 3.28 24.68 -16.47
N LEU A 206 2.51 24.38 -15.41
CA LEU A 206 1.08 24.12 -15.49
C LEU A 206 0.25 25.40 -15.32
N THR A 207 -0.43 25.81 -16.39
CA THR A 207 -1.43 26.88 -16.36
C THR A 207 -2.70 26.44 -15.61
N ASP A 208 -3.50 27.39 -15.12
CA ASP A 208 -4.77 27.09 -14.44
C ASP A 208 -5.77 26.35 -15.34
N VAL A 209 -5.70 26.57 -16.66
CA VAL A 209 -6.51 25.83 -17.64
C VAL A 209 -6.03 24.38 -17.70
N ALA A 210 -4.72 24.14 -17.87
CA ALA A 210 -4.16 22.79 -17.91
C ALA A 210 -4.42 22.01 -16.62
N ARG A 211 -4.36 22.67 -15.45
CA ARG A 211 -4.70 22.03 -14.16
C ARG A 211 -6.11 21.47 -14.13
N ARG A 212 -7.08 22.25 -14.62
CA ARG A 212 -8.50 21.85 -14.68
C ARG A 212 -8.71 20.70 -15.66
N GLU A 213 -8.16 20.79 -16.86
CA GLU A 213 -8.26 19.71 -17.86
C GLU A 213 -7.65 18.40 -17.36
N LEU A 214 -6.50 18.45 -16.69
CA LEU A 214 -5.88 17.27 -16.08
C LEU A 214 -6.76 16.67 -14.99
N ALA A 215 -7.34 17.51 -14.12
CA ALA A 215 -8.23 17.06 -13.05
C ALA A 215 -9.49 16.37 -13.61
N GLU A 216 -10.13 16.95 -14.63
CA GLU A 216 -11.31 16.37 -15.30
C GLU A 216 -10.98 15.03 -15.97
N ASN A 217 -9.83 14.93 -16.65
CA ASN A 217 -9.38 13.70 -17.27
C ASN A 217 -9.10 12.60 -16.22
N ALA A 218 -8.48 12.95 -15.10
CA ALA A 218 -8.30 12.00 -14.01
C ALA A 218 -9.62 11.60 -13.36
N ALA A 219 -10.60 12.50 -13.27
CA ALA A 219 -11.92 12.15 -12.78
C ALA A 219 -12.57 11.08 -13.66
N LYS A 220 -12.49 11.24 -15.00
CA LYS A 220 -12.95 10.25 -15.98
C LYS A 220 -12.23 8.91 -15.83
N HIS A 221 -10.90 8.92 -15.79
CA HIS A 221 -10.12 7.69 -15.63
C HIS A 221 -10.32 7.03 -14.26
N GLY A 222 -10.55 7.81 -13.20
CA GLY A 222 -10.88 7.34 -11.86
C GLY A 222 -12.21 6.58 -11.83
N ARG A 223 -13.27 7.12 -12.46
CA ARG A 223 -14.56 6.41 -12.60
C ARG A 223 -14.42 5.08 -13.34
N LEU A 224 -13.70 5.06 -14.45
CA LEU A 224 -13.40 3.82 -15.19
C LEU A 224 -12.63 2.82 -14.32
N ARG A 225 -11.66 3.29 -13.54
CA ARG A 225 -10.89 2.44 -12.63
C ARG A 225 -11.77 1.84 -11.53
N ASN A 226 -12.68 2.62 -10.94
CA ASN A 226 -13.62 2.10 -9.94
C ASN A 226 -14.54 1.02 -10.55
N LEU A 227 -15.06 1.22 -11.76
CA LEU A 227 -15.86 0.21 -12.47
C LEU A 227 -15.07 -1.08 -12.70
N ASN A 228 -13.81 -0.97 -13.13
CA ASN A 228 -12.93 -2.12 -13.31
C ASN A 228 -12.66 -2.85 -11.99
N VAL A 229 -12.44 -2.12 -10.88
CA VAL A 229 -12.26 -2.73 -9.55
C VAL A 229 -13.51 -3.50 -9.14
N LYS A 230 -14.70 -2.89 -9.31
CA LYS A 230 -15.98 -3.55 -9.01
C LYS A 230 -16.18 -4.82 -9.84
N ARG A 231 -15.98 -4.73 -11.16
CA ARG A 231 -16.10 -5.89 -12.07
C ARG A 231 -15.12 -7.00 -11.71
N ASN A 232 -13.87 -6.64 -11.40
CA ASN A 232 -12.89 -7.63 -10.95
C ASN A 232 -13.30 -8.28 -9.64
N ALA A 233 -13.85 -7.53 -8.67
CA ALA A 233 -14.33 -8.10 -7.42
C ALA A 233 -15.47 -9.10 -7.63
N GLU A 234 -16.42 -8.80 -8.53
CA GLU A 234 -17.49 -9.73 -8.93
C GLU A 234 -16.95 -11.01 -9.57
N ILE A 235 -15.94 -10.91 -10.44
CA ILE A 235 -15.32 -12.08 -11.07
C ILE A 235 -14.53 -12.91 -10.03
N LEU A 236 -13.85 -12.23 -9.12
CA LEU A 236 -12.96 -12.87 -8.16
C LEU A 236 -13.69 -13.41 -6.93
N SER A 237 -14.98 -13.11 -6.72
CA SER A 237 -15.77 -13.68 -5.62
C SER A 237 -15.89 -15.21 -5.70
N ASP A 238 -15.84 -15.75 -6.92
CA ASP A 238 -15.93 -17.18 -7.18
C ASP A 238 -14.55 -17.87 -7.26
N VAL A 239 -13.47 -17.10 -7.08
CA VAL A 239 -12.10 -17.61 -7.16
C VAL A 239 -11.58 -17.95 -5.76
N VAL A 240 -11.19 -19.22 -5.58
CA VAL A 240 -10.62 -19.69 -4.30
C VAL A 240 -9.09 -19.55 -4.32
N CYS A 241 -8.58 -18.67 -3.45
CA CYS A 241 -7.15 -18.61 -3.13
C CYS A 241 -6.84 -19.63 -2.02
N HIS A 242 -5.98 -20.60 -2.31
CA HIS A 242 -5.58 -21.59 -1.33
C HIS A 242 -4.67 -20.94 -0.27
N PRO A 243 -4.79 -21.28 1.03
CA PRO A 243 -3.92 -20.76 2.10
C PRO A 243 -2.41 -20.99 1.90
N LEU A 244 -2.04 -21.80 0.91
CA LEU A 244 -0.65 -22.09 0.54
C LEU A 244 -0.11 -21.15 -0.56
N GLY A 245 -0.85 -20.08 -0.89
CA GLY A 245 -0.38 -19.03 -1.79
C GLY A 245 -0.47 -19.37 -3.27
N PHE A 246 -1.48 -20.17 -3.67
CA PHE A 246 -1.80 -20.44 -5.07
C PHE A 246 -3.30 -20.33 -5.32
N VAL A 247 -3.69 -20.12 -6.57
CA VAL A 247 -5.07 -19.95 -6.99
C VAL A 247 -5.44 -21.03 -7.99
N ARG A 248 -6.61 -21.63 -7.83
CA ARG A 248 -7.20 -22.51 -8.84
C ARG A 248 -8.13 -21.70 -9.73
N LEU A 249 -7.97 -21.87 -11.04
CA LEU A 249 -8.73 -21.16 -12.07
C LEU A 249 -9.49 -22.18 -12.95
N PRO A 250 -10.66 -21.81 -13.48
CA PRO A 250 -11.43 -22.66 -14.40
C PRO A 250 -10.71 -22.90 -15.73
N LEU A 251 -11.14 -23.91 -16.50
CA LEU A 251 -10.58 -24.26 -17.83
C LEU A 251 -10.54 -23.06 -18.78
N GLN A 252 -11.68 -22.36 -18.88
CA GLN A 252 -11.75 -21.04 -19.50
C GLN A 252 -11.30 -20.01 -18.47
N LEU A 253 -10.19 -19.33 -18.73
CA LEU A 253 -9.67 -18.34 -17.80
C LEU A 253 -10.63 -17.15 -17.64
N ILE A 254 -10.57 -16.54 -16.47
CA ILE A 254 -11.28 -15.31 -16.15
C ILE A 254 -10.79 -14.12 -16.99
N GLU A 255 -11.54 -13.01 -16.96
CA GLU A 255 -11.22 -11.83 -17.77
C GLU A 255 -9.79 -11.30 -17.51
N PRO A 256 -9.10 -10.78 -18.53
CA PRO A 256 -7.70 -10.36 -18.43
C PRO A 256 -7.39 -9.40 -17.27
N PRO A 257 -8.21 -8.38 -16.95
CA PRO A 257 -7.92 -7.48 -15.82
C PRO A 257 -7.98 -8.19 -14.46
N ALA A 258 -8.91 -9.13 -14.28
CA ALA A 258 -9.00 -9.92 -13.05
C ALA A 258 -7.83 -10.92 -12.94
N LEU A 259 -7.45 -11.54 -14.06
CA LEU A 259 -6.26 -12.39 -14.12
C LEU A 259 -4.98 -11.61 -13.78
N ALA A 260 -4.83 -10.39 -14.30
CA ALA A 260 -3.69 -9.51 -14.01
C ALA A 260 -3.56 -9.21 -12.51
N GLN A 261 -4.68 -8.99 -11.83
CA GLN A 261 -4.72 -8.73 -10.38
C GLN A 261 -4.30 -9.94 -9.57
N LEU A 262 -4.81 -11.14 -9.90
CA LEU A 262 -4.37 -12.38 -9.27
C LEU A 262 -2.89 -12.64 -9.54
N TRP A 263 -2.43 -12.38 -10.76
CA TRP A 263 -1.02 -12.53 -11.12
C TRP A 263 -0.13 -11.63 -10.26
N ARG A 264 -0.51 -10.37 -10.07
CA ARG A 264 0.21 -9.43 -9.20
C ARG A 264 0.18 -9.84 -7.73
N MET A 265 -0.95 -10.31 -7.23
CA MET A 265 -1.08 -10.83 -5.86
C MET A 265 -0.12 -12.02 -5.65
N ILE A 266 -0.09 -12.96 -6.59
CA ILE A 266 0.72 -14.18 -6.50
C ILE A 266 2.21 -13.90 -6.78
N SER A 267 2.56 -13.03 -7.71
CA SER A 267 3.95 -12.67 -7.95
C SER A 267 4.53 -11.78 -6.86
N GLY A 268 3.68 -10.98 -6.19
CA GLY A 268 4.11 -9.93 -5.27
C GLY A 268 4.73 -8.72 -5.97
N ALA A 269 4.58 -8.61 -7.30
CA ALA A 269 5.11 -7.50 -8.08
C ALA A 269 4.43 -6.17 -7.70
N PRO A 270 5.16 -5.03 -7.76
CA PRO A 270 4.58 -3.73 -7.45
C PRO A 270 3.61 -3.22 -8.53
N TYR A 271 3.68 -3.76 -9.74
CA TYR A 271 2.87 -3.36 -10.89
C TYR A 271 2.09 -4.55 -11.46
N LEU A 272 1.00 -4.25 -12.17
CA LEU A 272 0.27 -5.26 -12.93
C LEU A 272 1.13 -5.79 -14.10
N PRO A 273 0.96 -7.06 -14.49
CA PRO A 273 1.55 -7.56 -15.72
C PRO A 273 1.00 -6.82 -16.95
N ASP A 274 1.71 -6.93 -18.08
CA ASP A 274 1.26 -6.37 -19.35
C ASP A 274 -0.09 -6.97 -19.77
N MET A 275 -1.06 -6.11 -20.08
CA MET A 275 -2.41 -6.53 -20.45
C MET A 275 -2.46 -7.37 -21.72
N LYS A 276 -1.57 -7.12 -22.70
CA LYS A 276 -1.50 -7.93 -23.93
C LYS A 276 -1.12 -9.38 -23.64
N VAL A 277 -0.28 -9.60 -22.63
CA VAL A 277 0.09 -10.95 -22.19
C VAL A 277 -1.11 -11.63 -21.53
N MET A 278 -1.88 -10.90 -20.71
CA MET A 278 -3.08 -11.45 -20.07
C MET A 278 -4.16 -11.78 -21.10
N GLU A 279 -4.40 -10.91 -22.08
CA GLU A 279 -5.32 -11.14 -23.20
C GLU A 279 -4.94 -12.39 -24.00
N ALA A 280 -3.65 -12.53 -24.34
CA ALA A 280 -3.16 -13.70 -25.07
C ALA A 280 -3.34 -14.99 -24.27
N LEU A 281 -3.08 -14.97 -22.94
CA LEU A 281 -3.28 -16.14 -22.08
C LEU A 281 -4.75 -16.50 -21.92
N VAL A 282 -5.65 -15.53 -21.79
CA VAL A 282 -7.09 -15.80 -21.71
C VAL A 282 -7.63 -16.37 -23.03
N HIS A 283 -7.15 -15.87 -24.16
CA HIS A 283 -7.54 -16.37 -25.48
C HIS A 283 -6.98 -17.77 -25.78
N GLN A 284 -5.71 -18.02 -25.43
CA GLN A 284 -5.06 -19.30 -25.63
C GLN A 284 -4.28 -19.73 -24.36
N PRO A 285 -4.97 -20.31 -23.37
CA PRO A 285 -4.36 -20.75 -22.13
C PRO A 285 -3.25 -21.79 -22.37
N LYS A 286 -2.08 -21.55 -21.76
CA LYS A 286 -0.92 -22.43 -21.84
C LYS A 286 -0.07 -22.32 -20.59
N HIS A 287 0.83 -23.29 -20.39
CA HIS A 287 1.85 -23.16 -19.36
C HIS A 287 2.69 -21.90 -19.65
N TYR A 288 2.74 -20.98 -18.70
CA TYR A 288 3.41 -19.71 -18.85
C TYR A 288 4.01 -19.26 -17.52
N SER A 289 5.25 -18.77 -17.54
CA SER A 289 5.94 -18.22 -16.37
C SER A 289 6.47 -16.84 -16.71
N PHE A 290 6.18 -15.86 -15.87
CA PHE A 290 6.65 -14.49 -16.05
C PHE A 290 6.55 -13.68 -14.76
N ALA A 291 7.55 -12.82 -14.55
CA ALA A 291 7.63 -11.85 -13.46
C ALA A 291 7.35 -12.48 -12.08
N GLY A 292 7.79 -13.72 -11.87
CA GLY A 292 7.70 -14.39 -10.58
C GLY A 292 6.38 -15.08 -10.27
N ALA A 293 5.48 -15.26 -11.24
CA ALA A 293 4.36 -16.19 -11.09
C ALA A 293 4.22 -17.05 -12.34
N MET A 294 3.52 -18.17 -12.20
CA MET A 294 3.33 -19.13 -13.27
C MET A 294 1.92 -19.68 -13.30
N LEU A 295 1.41 -19.88 -14.50
CA LEU A 295 0.12 -20.50 -14.81
C LEU A 295 0.37 -21.86 -15.48
N TYR A 296 -0.19 -22.95 -14.96
CA TYR A 296 -0.04 -24.30 -15.53
C TYR A 296 -1.27 -25.17 -15.26
N PRO A 297 -1.47 -26.28 -15.99
CA PRO A 297 -2.62 -27.15 -15.78
C PRO A 297 -2.70 -27.68 -14.34
N ALA A 298 -3.90 -27.73 -13.77
CA ALA A 298 -4.10 -28.14 -12.38
C ALA A 298 -3.78 -29.63 -12.12
N GLY A 299 -3.85 -30.46 -13.17
CA GLY A 299 -3.46 -31.87 -13.13
C GLY A 299 -4.18 -32.62 -12.03
N ARG A 300 -3.43 -33.13 -11.05
CA ARG A 300 -3.99 -33.92 -9.93
C ARG A 300 -4.93 -33.16 -9.00
N LEU A 301 -4.99 -31.83 -9.11
CA LEU A 301 -5.91 -30.99 -8.35
C LEU A 301 -7.24 -30.72 -9.10
N GLY A 302 -7.46 -31.39 -10.23
CA GLY A 302 -8.70 -31.35 -11.01
C GLY A 302 -8.54 -30.63 -12.35
N GLU A 303 -9.67 -30.37 -12.99
CA GLU A 303 -9.72 -29.59 -14.22
C GLU A 303 -9.41 -28.11 -13.97
N GLY A 304 -8.88 -27.46 -15.00
CA GLY A 304 -8.53 -26.04 -15.00
C GLY A 304 -7.04 -25.77 -14.84
N TRP A 305 -6.73 -24.61 -14.28
CA TRP A 305 -5.38 -24.08 -14.17
C TRP A 305 -5.01 -23.77 -12.72
N LEU A 306 -3.71 -23.75 -12.45
CA LEU A 306 -3.12 -23.26 -11.21
C LEU A 306 -2.27 -22.05 -11.52
N LEU A 307 -2.49 -20.97 -10.79
CA LEU A 307 -1.63 -19.81 -10.74
C LEU A 307 -0.86 -19.85 -9.41
N SER A 308 0.47 -20.00 -9.45
CA SER A 308 1.30 -20.05 -8.25
C SER A 308 2.56 -19.21 -8.36
N ARG A 309 3.22 -19.00 -7.23
CA ARG A 309 4.54 -18.38 -7.16
C ARG A 309 5.54 -19.20 -7.97
N GLU A 310 6.38 -18.53 -8.76
CA GLU A 310 7.46 -19.18 -9.50
C GLU A 310 8.62 -19.53 -8.55
N PRO A 311 9.05 -20.80 -8.44
CA PRO A 311 10.11 -21.20 -7.49
C PRO A 311 11.42 -20.42 -7.63
N ALA A 312 11.82 -20.11 -8.87
CA ALA A 312 13.07 -19.38 -9.14
C ALA A 312 13.02 -17.90 -8.69
N ALA A 313 11.82 -17.35 -8.49
CA ALA A 313 11.64 -15.95 -8.09
C ALA A 313 11.48 -15.77 -6.58
N VAL A 314 11.42 -16.86 -5.81
CA VAL A 314 11.25 -16.84 -4.36
C VAL A 314 12.48 -16.23 -3.69
N GLN A 315 12.25 -15.38 -2.68
CA GLN A 315 13.32 -14.77 -1.89
C GLN A 315 14.29 -15.81 -1.29
N PRO A 316 15.60 -15.52 -1.25
CA PRO A 316 16.56 -16.31 -0.48
C PRO A 316 16.19 -16.48 0.99
N ALA A 317 16.86 -17.42 1.67
CA ALA A 317 16.60 -17.66 3.07
C ALA A 317 16.89 -16.42 3.94
N ILE A 318 16.11 -16.24 5.01
CA ILE A 318 16.31 -15.18 6.01
C ILE A 318 16.32 -15.77 7.42
N PRO A 319 16.93 -15.10 8.41
CA PRO A 319 16.85 -15.52 9.80
C PRO A 319 15.41 -15.65 10.31
N ALA A 320 15.12 -16.72 11.03
CA ALA A 320 13.79 -17.03 11.58
C ALA A 320 13.48 -16.25 12.87
N MET A 321 13.58 -14.93 12.82
CA MET A 321 13.29 -14.04 13.95
C MET A 321 11.78 -13.90 14.19
N SER A 322 11.40 -13.47 15.40
CA SER A 322 10.01 -13.13 15.71
C SER A 322 9.48 -12.06 14.74
N GLY A 323 8.30 -12.29 14.17
CA GLY A 323 7.70 -11.38 13.17
C GLY A 323 8.38 -11.37 11.80
N ALA A 324 9.31 -12.30 11.52
CA ALA A 324 9.94 -12.38 10.21
C ALA A 324 8.91 -12.60 9.09
N LEU A 325 9.00 -11.77 8.06
CA LEU A 325 8.19 -11.83 6.84
C LEU A 325 9.07 -12.30 5.66
N TRP A 326 8.93 -13.57 5.28
CA TRP A 326 9.70 -14.17 4.19
C TRP A 326 8.95 -14.13 2.85
N ASP A 327 9.68 -13.92 1.74
CA ASP A 327 9.16 -13.66 0.38
C ASP A 327 8.06 -12.57 0.35
N LYS A 328 8.15 -11.63 1.30
CA LYS A 328 7.17 -10.54 1.56
C LYS A 328 5.74 -11.03 1.77
N ARG A 329 5.55 -12.30 2.12
CA ARG A 329 4.22 -12.91 2.16
C ARG A 329 4.01 -13.96 3.24
N TRP A 330 5.06 -14.49 3.85
CA TRP A 330 4.96 -15.54 4.85
C TRP A 330 5.36 -15.01 6.21
N ASN A 331 4.38 -14.78 7.07
CA ASN A 331 4.62 -14.40 8.46
C ASN A 331 4.98 -15.64 9.27
N LEU A 332 6.15 -15.64 9.90
CA LEU A 332 6.53 -16.67 10.85
C LEU A 332 5.78 -16.49 12.17
N ARG A 333 5.11 -17.56 12.62
CA ARG A 333 4.58 -17.68 13.98
C ARG A 333 5.36 -18.78 14.71
N SER A 334 6.18 -18.39 15.67
CA SER A 334 7.06 -19.30 16.42
C SER A 334 7.26 -18.93 17.89
N GLY A 335 6.50 -17.96 18.42
CA GLY A 335 6.65 -17.41 19.77
C GLY A 335 7.45 -16.11 19.82
N GLU A 336 7.58 -15.51 21.01
CA GLU A 336 8.11 -14.14 21.18
C GLU A 336 9.57 -13.97 20.74
N HIS A 337 10.41 -15.00 20.87
CA HIS A 337 11.85 -14.91 20.60
C HIS A 337 12.27 -15.42 19.21
N GLY A 338 11.32 -15.86 18.38
CA GLY A 338 11.66 -16.53 17.12
C GLY A 338 12.40 -17.85 17.34
N LEU A 339 13.22 -18.24 16.36
CA LEU A 339 13.98 -19.50 16.37
C LEU A 339 15.46 -19.22 16.08
N PRO A 340 16.28 -18.98 17.12
CA PRO A 340 17.69 -18.68 16.97
C PRO A 340 18.46 -19.75 16.18
N GLY A 341 19.33 -19.30 15.27
CA GLY A 341 20.12 -20.17 14.39
C GLY A 341 19.30 -20.94 13.35
N CYS A 342 18.01 -20.67 13.22
CA CYS A 342 17.19 -21.18 12.12
C CYS A 342 16.97 -20.09 11.07
N GLU A 343 16.64 -20.55 9.86
CA GLU A 343 16.30 -19.71 8.73
C GLU A 343 14.95 -20.16 8.13
N ILE A 344 14.28 -19.23 7.46
CA ILE A 344 13.09 -19.47 6.65
C ILE A 344 13.54 -19.40 5.19
N GLY A 345 13.33 -20.46 4.43
CA GLY A 345 13.66 -20.51 3.01
C GLY A 345 12.65 -21.33 2.21
N ALA A 346 12.88 -21.42 0.90
CA ALA A 346 12.08 -22.23 0.02
C ALA A 346 12.43 -23.71 0.21
N LEU A 347 11.44 -24.60 0.10
CA LEU A 347 11.72 -26.04 0.07
C LEU A 347 12.62 -26.41 -1.13
N GLY A 348 12.45 -25.71 -2.25
CA GLY A 348 13.26 -25.89 -3.45
C GLY A 348 13.28 -27.33 -3.95
N THR A 349 14.40 -27.75 -4.53
CA THR A 349 14.56 -29.10 -5.12
C THR A 349 14.36 -30.25 -4.13
N ALA A 350 14.50 -29.99 -2.82
CA ALA A 350 14.22 -30.98 -1.79
C ALA A 350 12.74 -31.43 -1.77
N ALA A 351 11.84 -30.70 -2.42
CA ALA A 351 10.42 -31.06 -2.57
C ALA A 351 10.20 -32.51 -3.04
N ALA A 352 11.09 -33.04 -3.89
CA ALA A 352 11.01 -34.42 -4.35
C ALA A 352 11.01 -35.45 -3.20
N ARG A 353 11.73 -35.18 -2.10
CA ARG A 353 11.82 -36.04 -0.91
C ARG A 353 10.50 -36.09 -0.13
N TYR A 354 9.74 -34.99 -0.13
CA TYR A 354 8.53 -34.83 0.69
C TYR A 354 7.23 -35.02 -0.10
N ARG A 355 7.30 -35.34 -1.39
CA ARG A 355 6.13 -35.50 -2.29
C ARG A 355 5.08 -36.51 -1.79
N ARG A 356 5.46 -37.49 -0.96
CA ARG A 356 4.55 -38.51 -0.42
C ARG A 356 3.70 -37.98 0.74
N LEU A 357 4.14 -36.90 1.39
CA LEU A 357 3.41 -36.26 2.49
C LEU A 357 2.29 -35.34 1.99
N SER A 358 2.21 -35.09 0.68
CA SER A 358 1.24 -34.15 0.13
C SER A 358 0.79 -34.44 -1.31
N LYS A 359 -0.48 -34.13 -1.60
CA LYS A 359 -1.05 -34.15 -2.96
C LYS A 359 -0.80 -32.84 -3.74
N LEU A 360 0.06 -31.93 -3.26
CA LEU A 360 0.37 -30.67 -3.95
C LEU A 360 1.40 -30.82 -5.08
N PRO A 361 1.16 -30.28 -6.29
CA PRO A 361 2.14 -30.27 -7.38
C PRO A 361 3.56 -29.86 -6.95
N ALA A 362 4.58 -30.43 -7.60
CA ALA A 362 5.98 -30.19 -7.23
C ALA A 362 6.35 -28.70 -7.24
N LEU A 363 5.83 -27.93 -8.20
CA LEU A 363 6.07 -26.49 -8.30
C LEU A 363 5.53 -25.72 -7.09
N ILE A 364 4.38 -26.11 -6.55
CA ILE A 364 3.85 -25.52 -5.30
C ILE A 364 4.76 -25.87 -4.14
N LEU A 365 5.11 -27.16 -4.01
CA LEU A 365 5.98 -27.63 -2.92
C LEU A 365 7.31 -26.87 -2.88
N GLN A 366 7.95 -26.65 -4.03
CA GLN A 366 9.22 -25.94 -4.13
C GLN A 366 9.17 -24.52 -3.56
N ALA A 367 8.04 -23.83 -3.66
CA ALA A 367 7.87 -22.45 -3.18
C ALA A 367 7.36 -22.35 -1.73
N LEU A 368 7.09 -23.47 -1.06
CA LEU A 368 6.57 -23.46 0.32
C LEU A 368 7.63 -22.97 1.32
N PRO A 369 7.20 -22.16 2.32
CA PRO A 369 8.08 -21.74 3.40
C PRO A 369 8.50 -22.96 4.23
N THR A 370 9.80 -23.06 4.45
CA THR A 370 10.45 -24.18 5.12
C THR A 370 11.41 -23.63 6.17
N LEU A 371 11.33 -24.20 7.37
CA LEU A 371 12.30 -23.91 8.43
C LEU A 371 13.53 -24.80 8.24
N CYS A 372 14.70 -24.20 8.19
CA CYS A 372 15.97 -24.91 8.05
C CYS A 372 17.03 -24.43 9.03
N ARG A 373 18.06 -25.25 9.22
CA ARG A 373 19.28 -24.90 9.96
C ARG A 373 20.45 -25.60 9.27
N ASN A 374 21.49 -24.88 8.88
CA ASN A 374 22.67 -25.44 8.20
C ASN A 374 22.29 -26.35 7.01
N ASN A 375 21.34 -25.92 6.16
CA ASN A 375 20.76 -26.68 5.04
C ASN A 375 19.94 -27.95 5.41
N GLU A 376 19.80 -28.28 6.69
CA GLU A 376 18.89 -29.33 7.15
C GLU A 376 17.46 -28.79 7.28
N ILE A 377 16.47 -29.55 6.80
CA ILE A 377 15.06 -29.17 6.89
C ILE A 377 14.50 -29.63 8.23
N LEU A 378 14.06 -28.67 9.03
CA LEU A 378 13.53 -28.88 10.38
C LEU A 378 12.00 -28.96 10.38
N ALA A 379 11.33 -28.13 9.59
CA ALA A 379 9.87 -28.16 9.51
C ALA A 379 9.37 -27.68 8.14
N ILE A 380 8.32 -28.34 7.65
CA ILE A 380 7.49 -27.88 6.54
C ILE A 380 6.03 -27.92 7.05
N PRO A 381 5.62 -26.93 7.87
CA PRO A 381 4.34 -26.99 8.60
C PRO A 381 3.13 -27.16 7.68
N SER A 382 3.19 -26.59 6.47
CA SER A 382 2.15 -26.65 5.44
C SER A 382 1.82 -28.05 4.93
N ILE A 383 2.71 -29.03 5.15
CA ILE A 383 2.49 -30.44 4.82
C ILE A 383 2.69 -31.36 6.03
N GLY A 384 2.70 -30.79 7.24
CA GLY A 384 2.78 -31.53 8.50
C GLY A 384 4.12 -32.21 8.79
N PHE A 385 5.22 -31.80 8.15
CA PHE A 385 6.55 -32.34 8.43
C PHE A 385 7.24 -31.56 9.55
N PHE A 386 7.71 -32.27 10.58
CA PHE A 386 8.53 -31.74 11.67
C PHE A 386 9.59 -32.77 12.04
N SER A 387 10.87 -32.38 12.06
CA SER A 387 11.97 -33.28 12.42
C SER A 387 11.99 -33.60 13.91
N GLN A 388 11.49 -32.68 14.75
CA GLN A 388 11.45 -32.79 16.21
C GLN A 388 10.15 -32.16 16.77
N PRO A 389 9.61 -32.65 17.90
CA PRO A 389 8.37 -32.13 18.50
C PRO A 389 8.38 -30.64 18.80
N GLN A 390 9.56 -30.09 19.14
CA GLN A 390 9.75 -28.66 19.46
C GLN A 390 9.50 -27.70 18.30
N PHE A 391 9.28 -28.19 17.08
CA PHE A 391 8.91 -27.37 15.92
C PHE A 391 7.42 -27.47 15.58
N ALA A 392 6.65 -28.30 16.28
CA ALA A 392 5.24 -28.57 15.98
C ALA A 392 4.31 -27.35 16.14
N GLN A 393 4.75 -26.30 16.84
CA GLN A 393 4.07 -25.01 17.01
C GLN A 393 4.39 -24.00 15.90
N VAL A 394 5.40 -24.26 15.06
CA VAL A 394 5.80 -23.34 13.99
C VAL A 394 4.71 -23.27 12.94
N ARG A 395 4.26 -22.06 12.59
CA ARG A 395 3.30 -21.82 11.50
C ARG A 395 3.83 -20.73 10.58
N PHE A 396 3.40 -20.81 9.32
CA PHE A 396 3.58 -19.75 8.34
C PHE A 396 2.20 -19.28 7.89
N GLU A 397 1.89 -18.01 8.13
CA GLU A 397 0.64 -17.40 7.70
C GLU A 397 0.87 -16.64 6.39
N MET A 398 0.06 -16.95 5.37
CA MET A 398 0.12 -16.27 4.09
C MET A 398 -0.53 -14.88 4.20
N ALA A 399 0.20 -13.85 3.78
CA ALA A 399 -0.21 -12.46 3.74
C ALA A 399 0.38 -11.81 2.48
N PRO A 400 -0.29 -11.90 1.32
CA PRO A 400 0.28 -11.37 0.07
C PRO A 400 0.54 -9.86 0.18
N PRO A 401 1.63 -9.34 -0.43
CA PRO A 401 1.99 -7.93 -0.32
C PRO A 401 1.01 -7.01 -1.08
N ASN A 402 0.23 -7.57 -2.00
CA ASN A 402 -0.84 -6.88 -2.71
C ASN A 402 -2.07 -7.78 -2.72
N MET A 403 -3.23 -7.23 -2.40
CA MET A 403 -4.50 -7.91 -2.61
C MET A 403 -4.88 -7.89 -4.10
N ALA A 404 -5.61 -8.91 -4.57
CA ALA A 404 -6.13 -8.94 -5.93
C ALA A 404 -7.23 -7.88 -6.13
N THR A 405 -8.07 -7.68 -5.12
CA THR A 405 -9.02 -6.57 -5.03
C THR A 405 -8.81 -5.84 -3.73
N ASP A 406 -9.03 -4.54 -3.74
CA ASP A 406 -9.06 -3.70 -2.55
C ASP A 406 -10.27 -2.74 -2.67
N GLY A 407 -10.73 -2.18 -1.56
CA GLY A 407 -11.79 -1.17 -1.52
C GLY A 407 -11.26 0.24 -1.78
N SER A 408 -10.14 0.40 -2.49
CA SER A 408 -9.64 1.73 -2.84
C SER A 408 -10.59 2.44 -3.79
N ILE A 409 -10.69 3.75 -3.64
CA ILE A 409 -11.66 4.57 -4.39
C ILE A 409 -10.92 5.73 -5.02
N TRP A 410 -11.03 5.90 -6.35
CA TRP A 410 -10.33 6.96 -7.08
C TRP A 410 -11.09 8.27 -7.16
N GLN A 411 -12.40 8.19 -7.29
CA GLN A 411 -13.34 9.29 -7.48
C GLN A 411 -14.72 8.87 -6.99
N PHE A 412 -15.59 9.85 -6.73
CA PHE A 412 -17.03 9.65 -6.58
C PHE A 412 -17.77 10.29 -7.74
#